data_AF-A0A0L6WRQ2-F1
#
_entry.id   AF-A0A0L6WRQ2-F1
#
_cell.length_a   1.000
_cell.length_b   1.000
_cell.length_c   1.000
_cell.angle_alpha   90.00
_cell.angle_beta   90.00
_cell.angle_gamma   90.00
#
_symmetry.space_group_name_H-M   'P 1'
#
loop_
_entity.id
_entity.type
_entity.pdbx_description
1 polymer ?
#
loop_
_entity_poly.entity_id
_entity_poly.type
_entity_poly.pdbx_seq_one_letter_code
_entity_poly.pdbx_strand_id
1 'polypeptide(L)' 'MLLGYKKWDHAIELLPDSMPSSYKVYLLAPRVQNKLNAFLQENLDCSCICPSKSPMASPAFLIKKKDGSL' A
#
# COMPACT_ATOMS: atom_id res chain seq x y z
N MET A 1 -20.68 3.18 10.02
CA MET A 1 -21.27 1.82 10.01
C MET A 1 -20.14 0.84 10.22
N LEU A 2 -20.14 0.12 11.34
CA LEU A 2 -19.16 -0.94 11.60
C LEU A 2 -19.50 -2.11 10.68
N LEU A 3 -18.77 -2.25 9.57
CA LEU A 3 -18.82 -3.50 8.82
C LEU A 3 -18.31 -4.60 9.75
N GLY A 4 -19.14 -5.59 10.03
CA GLY A 4 -18.78 -6.75 10.84
C GLY A 4 -17.64 -7.55 10.19
N TYR A 5 -16.95 -8.32 11.03
CA TYR A 5 -15.81 -9.15 10.63
C TYR A 5 -16.19 -10.10 9.48
N LYS A 6 -15.49 -9.99 8.36
CA LYS A 6 -15.64 -10.87 7.19
C LYS A 6 -14.74 -12.09 7.34
N LYS A 7 -15.07 -13.17 6.63
CA LYS A 7 -14.26 -14.40 6.55
C LYS A 7 -12.80 -14.15 6.14
N TRP A 8 -12.53 -13.06 5.42
CA TRP A 8 -11.22 -12.73 4.86
C TRP A 8 -10.48 -11.65 5.66
N ASP A 9 -11.05 -11.18 6.76
CA ASP A 9 -10.41 -10.15 7.58
C ASP A 9 -9.21 -10.73 8.31
N HIS A 10 -8.04 -10.16 8.08
CA HIS A 10 -6.80 -10.61 8.69
C HIS A 10 -6.37 -9.62 9.79
N ALA A 11 -6.30 -10.10 11.03
CA ALA A 11 -5.79 -9.32 12.14
C ALA A 11 -4.25 -9.30 12.10
N ILE A 12 -3.67 -8.12 12.27
CA ILE A 12 -2.22 -7.93 12.43
C ILE A 12 -1.99 -7.49 13.87
N GLU A 13 -1.54 -8.42 14.71
CA GLU A 13 -1.21 -8.15 16.11
C GLU A 13 0.18 -7.51 16.19
N LEU A 14 0.25 -6.31 16.76
CA LEU A 14 1.51 -5.62 16.99
C LEU A 14 2.14 -6.11 18.29
N LEU A 15 3.47 -6.13 18.33
CA LEU A 15 4.21 -6.40 19.57
C LEU A 15 3.91 -5.31 20.62
N PRO A 16 3.97 -5.64 21.92
CA PRO A 16 3.87 -4.64 22.99
C PRO A 16 4.86 -3.48 22.76
N ASP A 17 4.43 -2.27 23.06
CA ASP A 17 5.23 -1.03 22.95
C ASP A 17 5.68 -0.66 21.53
N SER A 18 5.09 -1.26 20.48
CA SER A 18 5.37 -0.87 19.11
C SER A 18 4.94 0.58 18.85
N MET A 19 5.84 1.38 18.29
CA MET A 19 5.55 2.75 17.89
C MET A 19 5.25 2.83 16.38
N PRO A 20 4.28 3.65 15.96
CA PRO A 20 4.06 3.91 14.54
C PRO A 20 5.32 4.43 13.84
N SER A 21 5.60 3.90 12.65
CA SER A 21 6.73 4.33 11.83
C SER A 21 6.26 4.87 10.48
N SER A 22 6.75 6.06 10.13
CA SER A 22 6.50 6.70 8.83
C SER A 22 7.83 6.90 8.12
N TYR A 23 8.07 6.12 7.08
CA TYR A 23 9.30 6.17 6.30
C TYR A 23 9.16 7.11 5.09
N LYS A 24 10.29 7.69 4.66
CA LYS A 24 10.32 8.53 3.45
C LYS A 24 10.05 7.69 2.20
N VAL A 25 9.29 8.25 1.27
CA VAL A 25 9.05 7.65 -0.06
C VAL A 25 10.35 7.66 -0.86
N TYR A 26 10.63 6.59 -1.59
CA TYR A 26 11.77 6.53 -2.51
C TYR A 26 11.58 7.52 -3.67
N LEU A 27 12.67 8.17 -4.09
CA LEU A 27 12.66 8.95 -5.33
C LEU A 27 12.58 7.99 -6.51
N LEU A 28 11.51 8.09 -7.30
CA LEU A 28 11.26 7.25 -8.45
C LEU A 28 11.49 8.03 -9.75
N ALA A 29 12.01 7.35 -10.78
CA ALA A 29 12.05 7.92 -12.11
C ALA A 29 10.62 8.19 -12.61
N PRO A 30 10.37 9.25 -13.42
CA PRO A 30 9.03 9.63 -13.84
C PRO A 30 8.21 8.48 -14.46
N ARG A 31 8.86 7.63 -15.26
CA ARG A 31 8.22 6.46 -15.88
C ARG A 31 7.71 5.44 -14.83
N VAL A 32 8.47 5.23 -13.76
CA VAL A 32 8.10 4.31 -12.67
C VAL A 32 7.01 4.93 -11.81
N GLN A 33 7.10 6.24 -11.52
CA GLN A 33 6.07 6.97 -10.79
C GLN A 33 4.71 6.91 -11.50
N ASN A 34 4.68 7.11 -12.82
CA ASN A 34 3.43 7.04 -13.60
C ASN A 34 2.79 5.65 -13.53
N LYS A 35 3.60 4.58 -13.58
CA LYS A 35 3.11 3.20 -13.42
C LYS A 35 2.59 2.93 -12.01
N LEU A 36 3.30 3.42 -10.99
CA LEU A 36 2.84 3.31 -9.61
C LEU A 36 1.50 4.04 -9.41
N ASN A 37 1.34 5.23 -9.98
CA ASN A 37 0.09 5.99 -9.89
C ASN A 37 -1.07 5.24 -10.58
N ALA A 38 -0.84 4.65 -11.75
CA ALA A 38 -1.84 3.84 -12.44
C ALA A 38 -2.24 2.61 -11.61
N PHE A 39 -1.26 1.91 -11.02
CA PHE A 39 -1.51 0.77 -10.13
C PHE A 39 -2.34 1.18 -8.90
N LEU A 40 -2.02 2.31 -8.28
CA LEU A 40 -2.78 2.83 -7.13
C LEU A 40 -4.22 3.17 -7.53
N GLN A 41 -4.42 3.81 -8.69
CA GLN A 41 -5.76 4.15 -9.17
C GLN A 41 -6.62 2.91 -9.40
N GLU A 42 -6.10 1.89 -10.07
CA GLU A 42 -6.81 0.62 -10.31
C GLU A 42 -7.25 -0.05 -8.99
N ASN A 43 -6.39 -0.02 -7.97
CA ASN A 43 -6.71 -0.61 -6.66
C ASN A 43 -7.68 0.26 -5.83
N LEU A 44 -7.68 1.58 -6.03
CA LEU A 44 -8.68 2.48 -5.45
C LEU A 44 -10.06 2.24 -6.08
N ASP A 45 -10.10 2.10 -7.41
CA ASP A 45 -11.34 1.87 -8.17
C ASP A 45 -11.98 0.51 -7.78
N CYS A 46 -11.16 -0.53 -7.57
CA CYS A 46 -11.61 -1.82 -7.08
C CYS A 46 -11.91 -1.85 -5.57
N SER A 47 -11.75 -0.73 -4.84
CA SER A 47 -11.87 -0.65 -3.38
C SER A 47 -10.97 -1.64 -2.61
N CYS A 48 -9.87 -2.08 -3.24
CA CYS A 48 -8.86 -2.93 -2.61
C CYS A 48 -8.02 -2.14 -1.60
N ILE A 49 -7.81 -0.84 -1.87
CA ILE A 49 -7.15 0.11 -0.97
C ILE A 49 -7.99 1.38 -0.82
N CYS A 50 -7.68 2.20 0.18
CA CYS A 50 -8.30 3.52 0.37
C CYS A 50 -7.29 4.52 0.93
N PRO A 51 -7.50 5.83 0.73
CA PRO A 51 -6.70 6.85 1.41
C PRO A 51 -6.81 6.70 2.93
N SER A 52 -5.67 6.78 3.61
CA SER A 52 -5.57 6.62 5.06
C SER A 52 -4.84 7.79 5.70
N LYS A 53 -5.19 8.11 6.95
CA LYS A 53 -4.47 9.06 7.82
C LYS A 53 -3.64 8.33 8.88
N SER A 54 -3.28 7.07 8.62
CA SER A 54 -2.48 6.25 9.52
C SER A 54 -1.14 6.93 9.84
N PRO A 55 -0.69 6.91 11.12
CA PRO A 55 0.66 7.32 11.47
C PRO A 55 1.73 6.30 11.02
N MET A 56 1.31 5.12 10.55
CA MET A 56 2.19 4.10 9.98
C MET A 56 2.19 4.19 8.46
N ALA A 57 3.38 4.31 7.86
CA ALA A 57 3.58 4.34 6.43
C ALA A 57 4.91 3.68 6.04
N SER A 58 4.85 2.71 5.12
CA SER A 58 6.01 2.06 4.52
C SER A 58 6.14 2.47 3.05
N PRO A 59 7.36 2.58 2.51
CA PRO A 59 7.55 2.95 1.12
C PRO A 59 7.19 1.76 0.21
N ALA A 60 6.68 2.07 -0.99
CA ALA A 60 6.38 1.08 -2.02
C ALA A 60 7.20 1.36 -3.29
N PHE A 61 7.53 0.31 -4.04
CA PHE A 61 8.22 0.39 -5.32
C PHE A 61 7.80 -0.76 -6.23
N LEU A 62 8.06 -0.62 -7.53
CA LEU A 62 7.77 -1.65 -8.52
C LEU A 62 9.02 -2.45 -8.86
N ILE A 63 8.86 -3.76 -8.94
CA ILE A 63 9.90 -4.69 -9.41
C ILE A 63 9.51 -5.17 -10.80
N LYS A 64 10.49 -5.20 -11.70
CA LYS A 64 10.31 -5.72 -13.05
C LYS A 64 9.95 -7.22 -12.98
N LYS A 65 8.84 -7.60 -13.60
CA LYS A 65 8.43 -9.00 -13.74
C LYS A 65 9.37 -9.73 -14.71
N LYS A 66 9.42 -11.06 -14.59
CA LYS A 66 10.29 -11.93 -15.38
C LYS A 66 10.01 -11.83 -16.90
N ASP A 67 8.76 -11.56 -17.27
CA ASP A 67 8.32 -11.36 -18.66
C ASP A 67 8.78 -10.03 -19.27
N GLY A 68 9.50 -9.20 -18.51
CA GLY A 68 10.00 -7.92 -18.97
C GLY A 68 9.08 -6.75 -18.70
N SER A 69 7.85 -7.00 -18.21
CA SER A 69 6.92 -5.95 -17.83
C SER A 69 7.32 -5.31 -16.50
N LEU A 70 6.87 -4.07 -16.31
CA LEU A 70 6.94 -3.34 -15.04
C LEU A 70 5.53 -2.92 -14.67
#